data_AF-A0A9X7PHC5-F1
#
_entry.id   AF-A0A9X7PHC5-F1
#
_cell.length_a   1.000
_cell.length_b   1.000
_cell.length_c   1.000
_cell.angle_alpha   90.00
_cell.angle_beta   90.00
_cell.angle_gamma   90.00
#
_symmetry.space_group_name_H-M   'P 1'
#
loop_
_entity.id
_entity.type
_entity.pdbx_description
1 polymer ?
#
loop_
_entity_poly.entity_id
_entity_poly.type
_entity_poly.pdbx_seq_one_letter_code
_entity_poly.pdbx_strand_id
1 'polypeptide(L)' 'MLRNALEPWHILVVVLVMVVLFGSRKLPDTARALGKSMRILKSEAKAMKADDRPAAAGTPEAAAHPGSPADNPR' A
#
# COMPACT_ATOMS: atom_id res chain seq x y z
N MET A 1 22.15 20.10 18.00
CA MET A 1 20.83 20.40 18.61
C MET A 1 19.64 19.79 17.86
N LEU A 2 19.81 19.19 16.66
CA LEU A 2 18.73 18.54 15.89
C LEU A 2 18.66 17.00 16.04
N ARG A 3 19.47 16.39 16.91
CA ARG A 3 19.65 14.93 16.95
C ARG A 3 18.65 14.17 17.84
N ASN A 4 17.88 14.89 18.66
CA ASN A 4 16.88 14.32 19.56
C ASN A 4 15.45 14.42 19.02
N ALA A 5 15.24 15.12 17.90
CA ALA A 5 13.91 15.34 17.31
C ALA A 5 13.32 14.11 16.61
N LEU A 6 14.13 13.06 16.42
CA LEU A 6 13.71 11.78 15.85
C LEU A 6 14.03 10.62 16.80
N GLU A 7 14.00 10.85 18.12
CA GLU A 7 14.00 9.70 19.02
C GLU A 7 12.77 8.85 18.71
N PRO A 8 12.95 7.58 18.30
CA PRO A 8 11.86 6.67 17.94
C PRO A 8 10.76 6.61 19.01
N TRP A 9 11.12 6.92 20.25
CA TRP A 9 10.24 7.05 21.40
C TRP A 9 9.08 8.03 21.18
N HIS A 10 9.31 9.21 20.61
CA HIS A 10 8.25 10.21 20.42
C HIS A 10 7.22 9.75 19.38
N ILE A 11 7.69 9.13 18.28
CA ILE A 11 6.81 8.55 17.25
C ILE A 11 5.92 7.47 17.90
N LEU A 12 6.50 6.64 18.77
CA LEU A 12 5.78 5.56 19.45
C LEU A 12 4.68 6.10 20.38
N VAL A 13 4.96 7.18 21.11
CA VAL A 13 3.95 7.88 21.94
C VAL A 13 2.85 8.49 21.08
N VAL A 14 3.18 9.16 19.97
CA VAL A 14 2.19 9.76 19.07
C VAL A 14 1.28 8.69 18.46
N VAL A 15 1.87 7.58 17.99
CA VAL A 15 1.11 6.44 17.45
C VAL A 15 0.21 5.85 18.52
N LEU A 16 0.69 5.70 19.75
CA LEU A 16 -0.11 5.20 20.87
C LEU A 16 -1.31 6.10 21.15
N VAL A 17 -1.10 7.42 21.23
CA VAL A 17 -2.18 8.41 21.42
C VAL A 17 -3.18 8.32 20.25
N MET A 18 -2.70 8.24 19.02
CA MET A 18 -3.55 8.12 17.83
C MET A 18 -4.39 6.83 17.86
N VAL A 19 -3.83 5.70 18.31
CA VAL A 19 -4.56 4.43 18.48
C VAL A 19 -5.62 4.54 19.57
N VAL A 20 -5.36 5.26 20.65
CA VAL A 20 -6.35 5.47 21.72
C VAL A 20 -7.51 6.36 21.25
N LEU A 21 -7.22 7.46 20.53
CA LEU A 21 -8.25 8.38 20.04
C LEU A 21 -9.08 7.79 18.89
N PHE A 22 -8.44 7.14 17.92
CA PHE A 22 -9.12 6.61 16.73
C PHE A 22 -9.59 5.16 16.93
N GLY A 23 -8.98 4.41 17.84
CA GLY A 23 -9.24 2.99 18.05
C GLY A 23 -8.40 2.09 17.14
N SER A 24 -8.05 0.90 17.64
CA SER A 24 -7.17 -0.08 16.98
C SER A 24 -7.69 -0.61 15.63
N ARG A 25 -9.00 -0.54 15.37
CA ARG A 25 -9.61 -0.99 14.11
C ARG A 25 -9.72 0.10 13.04
N LYS A 26 -9.89 1.37 13.43
CA LYS A 26 -10.08 2.50 12.48
C LYS A 26 -8.78 2.95 11.83
N LEU A 27 -7.67 2.88 12.56
CA LEU A 27 -6.35 3.24 12.06
C LEU A 27 -5.90 2.36 10.86
N PRO A 28 -5.88 1.02 10.98
CA PRO A 28 -5.49 0.15 9.87
C PRO A 28 -6.52 0.16 8.74
N ASP A 29 -7.80 0.32 9.04
CA ASP A 29 -8.86 0.39 8.03
C ASP A 29 -8.71 1.65 7.16
N THR A 30 -8.50 2.81 7.79
CA THR A 30 -8.27 4.08 7.09
C THR A 30 -6.96 4.02 6.28
N ALA A 31 -5.89 3.46 6.84
CA ALA A 31 -4.64 3.26 6.11
C ALA A 31 -4.80 2.32 4.91
N ARG A 32 -5.60 1.25 5.03
CA ARG A 32 -5.91 0.32 3.92
C ARG A 32 -6.75 1.00 2.84
N ALA A 33 -7.77 1.77 3.22
CA ALA A 33 -8.61 2.52 2.28
C ALA A 33 -7.79 3.58 1.52
N LEU A 34 -6.97 4.36 2.24
CA LEU A 34 -6.04 5.33 1.65
C LEU A 34 -5.00 4.66 0.76
N GLY A 35 -4.43 3.52 1.19
CA GLY A 35 -3.46 2.77 0.40
C GLY A 35 -4.05 2.24 -0.92
N LYS A 36 -5.31 1.82 -0.91
CA LYS A 36 -6.01 1.38 -2.13
C LYS A 36 -6.23 2.55 -3.10
N SER A 37 -6.61 3.73 -2.60
CA SER A 37 -6.73 4.95 -3.41
C SER A 37 -5.37 5.44 -3.93
N MET A 38 -4.34 5.46 -3.10
CA MET A 38 -2.97 5.82 -3.50
C MET A 38 -2.41 4.87 -4.55
N ARG A 39 -2.75 3.58 -4.52
CA ARG A 39 -2.30 2.62 -5.54
C ARG A 39 -2.90 2.94 -6.90
N ILE A 40 -4.18 3.29 -6.96
CA ILE A 40 -4.86 3.67 -8.21
C ILE A 40 -4.22 4.96 -8.75
N LEU A 41 -4.13 5.99 -7.91
CA LEU A 41 -3.50 7.26 -8.29
C LEU A 41 -2.04 7.06 -8.72
N LYS A 42 -1.30 6.17 -8.06
CA LYS A 42 0.10 5.87 -8.41
C LYS A 42 0.20 5.11 -9.74
N SER A 43 -0.72 4.20 -10.04
CA SER A 43 -0.77 3.52 -11.34
C SER A 43 -1.08 4.51 -12.47
N GLU A 44 -2.06 5.39 -12.28
CA GLU A 44 -2.42 6.43 -13.26
C GLU A 44 -1.28 7.45 -13.43
N ALA A 45 -0.70 7.93 -12.33
CA ALA A 45 0.46 8.83 -12.36
C ALA A 45 1.69 8.17 -13.01
N LYS A 46 1.89 6.86 -12.82
CA LYS A 46 2.97 6.11 -13.47
C LYS A 46 2.73 5.95 -14.97
N ALA A 47 1.48 5.75 -15.40
CA ALA A 47 1.13 5.70 -16.82
C ALA A 47 1.43 7.03 -17.51
N MET A 48 1.06 8.17 -16.90
CA MET A 48 1.39 9.50 -17.42
C MET A 48 2.92 9.76 -17.44
N LYS A 49 3.65 9.28 -16.43
CA LYS A 49 5.12 9.38 -16.38
C LYS A 49 5.82 8.44 -17.37
N ALA A 50 5.18 7.34 -17.75
CA ALA A 50 5.70 6.36 -18.68
C ALA A 50 5.43 6.76 -20.13
N ASP A 51 4.36 7.50 -20.43
CA ASP A 51 4.14 8.07 -21.77
C ASP A 51 5.23 9.09 -22.17
N ASP A 52 5.95 9.66 -21.19
CA ASP A 52 7.07 10.59 -21.39
C ASP A 52 8.44 9.87 -21.56
N ARG A 53 8.52 8.54 -21.46
CA ARG A 53 9.77 7.76 -21.65
C ARG A 53 9.53 6.42 -22.39
N PRO A 54 10.33 6.05 -23.41
CA PRO A 54 10.17 4.76 -24.08
C PRO A 54 10.32 3.61 -23.08
N ALA A 55 9.39 2.67 -23.16
CA ALA A 55 9.07 1.67 -22.15
C ALA A 55 10.25 0.77 -21.71
N ALA A 56 10.39 0.61 -20.39
CA ALA A 56 10.91 -0.62 -19.77
C ALA A 56 10.51 -0.67 -18.29
N ALA A 57 9.60 -1.58 -17.92
CA ALA A 57 9.69 -2.42 -16.71
C ALA A 57 8.32 -3.01 -16.29
N GLY A 58 8.18 -4.32 -16.54
CA GLY A 58 7.79 -5.27 -15.50
C GLY A 58 6.31 -5.62 -15.43
N THR A 59 5.93 -6.66 -16.17
CA THR A 59 4.79 -7.53 -15.88
C THR A 59 5.15 -8.39 -14.66
N PRO A 60 4.48 -8.29 -13.50
CA PRO A 60 4.46 -9.36 -12.53
C PRO A 60 3.32 -10.31 -12.92
N GLU A 61 3.61 -11.18 -13.87
CA GLU A 61 2.88 -12.44 -14.04
C GLU A 61 3.54 -13.43 -13.09
N ALA A 62 2.92 -13.64 -11.92
CA ALA A 62 3.05 -14.82 -11.06
C ALA A 62 2.54 -14.50 -9.64
N ALA A 63 1.23 -14.32 -9.47
CA ALA A 63 0.56 -14.64 -8.20
C ALA A 63 -0.96 -14.68 -8.40
N ALA A 64 -1.53 -15.85 -8.14
CA ALA A 64 -2.96 -16.13 -7.93
C ALA A 64 -3.83 -16.41 -9.17
N HIS A 65 -3.61 -17.57 -9.80
CA HIS A 65 -4.73 -18.47 -10.12
C HIS A 65 -4.76 -19.58 -9.04
N PRO A 66 -5.53 -19.44 -7.95
CA PRO A 66 -5.84 -20.58 -7.10
C PRO A 66 -7.01 -21.33 -7.72
N GLY A 67 -6.77 -22.58 -8.12
CA GLY A 67 -7.75 -23.67 -8.16
C GLY A 67 -9.07 -23.42 -8.91
N SER A 68 -9.13 -23.88 -10.16
CA SER A 68 -10.35 -24.52 -10.67
C SER A 68 -10.03 -25.97 -11.02
N PRO A 69 -10.25 -26.92 -10.09
CA PRO A 69 -10.42 -28.31 -10.44
C PRO A 69 -11.89 -28.49 -10.82
N ALA A 70 -12.25 -28.09 -12.02
CA ALA A 70 -13.59 -28.31 -12.53
C ALA A 70 -13.51 -28.53 -14.04
N ASP A 71 -13.83 -29.77 -14.39
CA ASP A 71 -14.54 -30.11 -15.62
C ASP A 71 -13.75 -29.94 -16.92
N ASN A 72 -13.13 -31.04 -17.39
CA ASN A 72 -13.19 -31.29 -18.82
C ASN A 72 -13.30 -32.79 -19.13
N PRO A 73 -14.17 -33.18 -20.08
CA PRO A 73 -14.63 -34.54 -20.31
C PRO A 73 -13.86 -35.20 -21.46
N ARG A 74 -13.75 -36.53 -21.42
CA ARG A 74 -13.73 -37.46 -22.56
C ARG A 74 -13.72 -38.90 -22.07
#